data_AF-A0A0K8TEH9-F1
#
_entry.id   AF-A0A0K8TEH9-F1
#
_cell.length_a   1.000
_cell.length_b   1.000
_cell.length_c   1.000
_cell.angle_alpha   90.00
_cell.angle_beta   90.00
_cell.angle_gamma   90.00
#
_symmetry.space_group_name_H-M   'P 1'
#
loop_
_entity.id
_entity.type
_entity.pdbx_description
1 polymer ?
#
loop_
_entity_poly.entity_id
_entity_poly.type
_entity_poly.pdbx_seq_one_letter_code
_entity_poly.pdbx_strand_id
1 'polypeptide(L)'
;MQERCKTFLSNRFGSLNKSVIAKMRETLVNELEICLENSNSQEIPTIIPLIPYAVSGDSDVDKSTVEILEQQLSLEKDQLTADEEDMKRIYVFTKFAKPHFNKGINSGVFVSFYAQSVLPLIKDIEGYSTGTGQAAAMSKQLAEIVAFCSDLPDPENCFTNVFQALQDLLPQNQEVPEEDEEKKRVQIHFTLIESLLATLLEMITRVIPSYDSYEASLEELRTSLKLLVRFVESYRKRIAELDKATMDRNLKSICLRCIDNIKTLCRQFFVSPPKSANIVHSWYQTEVVAKRRRTSSTSLPPVEQHKKVDHHKQRGIQQIYTPPGGKYSRSFKRF
;
A
#
# COMPACT_ATOMS: atom_id res chain seq x y z
N MET A 1 -17.77 12.52 -27.93
CA MET A 1 -18.96 13.06 -27.23
C MET A 1 -19.06 12.47 -25.82
N GLN A 2 -19.02 11.14 -25.70
CA GLN A 2 -18.99 10.35 -24.46
C GLN A 2 -18.07 10.90 -23.35
N GLU A 3 -16.78 11.11 -23.63
CA GLU A 3 -15.81 11.70 -22.68
C GLU A 3 -16.27 13.06 -22.09
N ARG A 4 -16.85 13.94 -22.93
CA ARG A 4 -17.41 15.23 -22.48
C ARG A 4 -18.64 15.03 -21.60
N CYS A 5 -19.46 14.01 -21.86
CA CYS A 5 -20.58 13.65 -20.99
C CYS A 5 -20.10 13.09 -19.65
N LYS A 6 -19.14 12.15 -19.63
CA LYS A 6 -18.52 11.63 -18.39
C LYS A 6 -17.94 12.76 -17.55
N THR A 7 -17.16 13.65 -18.18
CA THR A 7 -16.57 14.85 -17.53
C THR A 7 -17.63 15.84 -17.05
N PHE A 8 -18.70 16.08 -17.82
CA PHE A 8 -19.80 16.95 -17.41
C PHE A 8 -20.55 16.40 -16.20
N LEU A 9 -20.87 15.09 -16.19
CA LEU A 9 -21.52 14.42 -15.07
C LEU A 9 -20.65 14.51 -13.82
N SER A 10 -19.36 14.14 -13.91
CA SER A 10 -18.38 14.24 -12.81
C SER A 10 -18.35 15.63 -12.17
N ASN A 11 -18.33 16.69 -12.98
CA ASN A 11 -18.28 18.08 -12.49
C ASN A 11 -19.64 18.65 -12.04
N ARG A 12 -20.78 18.09 -12.46
CA ARG A 12 -22.12 18.63 -12.16
C ARG A 12 -22.92 17.83 -11.14
N PHE A 13 -22.61 16.56 -10.91
CA PHE A 13 -23.40 15.71 -10.00
C PHE A 13 -23.50 16.27 -8.58
N GLY A 14 -22.38 16.78 -8.04
CA GLY A 14 -22.35 17.43 -6.74
C GLY A 14 -23.16 18.73 -6.61
N SER A 15 -23.66 19.28 -7.71
CA SER A 15 -24.54 20.47 -7.74
C SER A 15 -26.04 20.13 -7.86
N LEU A 16 -26.41 18.86 -8.02
CA LEU A 16 -27.80 18.42 -8.10
C LEU A 16 -28.45 18.34 -6.71
N ASN A 17 -29.77 18.56 -6.67
CA ASN A 17 -30.53 18.43 -5.42
C ASN A 17 -30.57 16.96 -4.97
N LYS A 18 -30.26 16.71 -3.69
CA LYS A 18 -30.30 15.39 -3.05
C LYS A 18 -31.63 14.65 -3.28
N SER A 19 -32.76 15.36 -3.34
CA SER A 19 -34.08 14.74 -3.61
C SER A 19 -34.27 14.23 -5.03
N VAL A 20 -33.49 14.74 -5.99
CA VAL A 20 -33.43 14.25 -7.38
C VAL A 20 -32.50 13.05 -7.46
N ILE A 21 -31.29 13.17 -6.90
CA ILE A 21 -30.31 12.08 -6.83
C ILE A 21 -30.94 10.82 -6.19
N ALA A 22 -31.65 10.98 -5.08
CA ALA A 22 -32.31 9.89 -4.36
C ALA A 22 -33.30 9.08 -5.23
N LYS A 23 -33.94 9.70 -6.24
CA LYS A 23 -34.87 9.03 -7.16
C LYS A 23 -34.19 8.29 -8.31
N MET A 24 -32.89 8.51 -8.52
CA MET A 24 -32.13 7.99 -9.64
C MET A 24 -31.09 6.94 -9.23
N ARG A 25 -30.89 6.70 -7.93
CA ARG A 25 -29.77 5.88 -7.39
C ARG A 25 -29.60 4.52 -8.04
N GLU A 26 -30.67 3.73 -8.11
CA GLU A 26 -30.65 2.38 -8.69
C GLU A 26 -30.22 2.40 -10.16
N THR A 27 -30.80 3.30 -10.95
CA THR A 27 -30.39 3.54 -12.34
C THR A 27 -28.93 4.00 -12.44
N LEU A 28 -28.48 4.86 -11.51
CA LEU A 28 -27.10 5.37 -11.50
C LEU A 28 -26.08 4.30 -11.14
N VAL A 29 -26.39 3.34 -10.27
CA VAL A 29 -25.49 2.22 -9.95
C VAL A 29 -25.29 1.36 -11.22
N ASN A 30 -26.38 0.92 -11.85
CA ASN A 30 -26.33 0.10 -13.07
C ASN A 30 -25.58 0.82 -14.21
N GLU A 31 -25.86 2.10 -14.44
CA GLU A 31 -25.18 2.89 -15.47
C GLU A 31 -23.69 3.15 -15.15
N LEU A 32 -23.31 3.23 -13.86
CA LEU A 32 -21.91 3.34 -13.46
C LEU A 32 -21.16 2.03 -13.66
N GLU A 33 -21.75 0.89 -13.33
CA GLU A 33 -21.17 -0.44 -13.58
C GLU A 33 -20.92 -0.67 -15.08
N ILE A 34 -21.93 -0.43 -15.93
CA ILE A 34 -21.81 -0.49 -17.40
C ILE A 34 -20.75 0.51 -17.90
N CYS A 35 -20.72 1.72 -17.32
CA CYS A 35 -19.69 2.69 -17.68
C CYS A 35 -18.28 2.20 -17.33
N LEU A 36 -18.06 1.65 -16.14
CA LEU A 36 -16.75 1.17 -15.68
C LEU A 36 -16.24 0.01 -16.54
N GLU A 37 -17.10 -0.96 -16.83
CA GLU A 37 -16.81 -2.11 -17.71
C GLU A 37 -16.21 -1.61 -19.04
N ASN A 38 -16.92 -0.67 -19.68
CA ASN A 38 -16.60 -0.16 -21.02
C ASN A 38 -15.54 0.97 -21.06
N SER A 39 -14.79 1.26 -19.98
CA SER A 39 -14.12 2.58 -19.85
C SER A 39 -12.69 2.77 -20.36
N ASN A 40 -11.76 1.83 -20.17
CA ASN A 40 -10.30 2.09 -20.16
C ASN A 40 -9.78 2.87 -18.93
N SER A 41 -8.49 2.67 -18.65
CA SER A 41 -7.74 3.09 -17.47
C SER A 41 -7.64 4.60 -17.25
N GLN A 42 -7.79 5.42 -18.30
CA GLN A 42 -7.81 6.88 -18.20
C GLN A 42 -9.20 7.44 -17.88
N GLU A 43 -10.27 6.74 -18.26
CA GLU A 43 -11.64 7.19 -18.00
C GLU A 43 -12.15 6.75 -16.62
N ILE A 44 -11.76 5.56 -16.14
CA ILE A 44 -12.13 5.03 -14.80
C ILE A 44 -11.95 6.07 -13.66
N PRO A 45 -10.82 6.81 -13.56
CA PRO A 45 -10.62 7.86 -12.55
C PRO A 45 -11.65 9.01 -12.58
N THR A 46 -12.36 9.22 -13.69
CA THR A 46 -13.42 10.24 -13.82
C THR A 46 -14.78 9.73 -13.35
N ILE A 47 -14.97 8.41 -13.31
CA ILE A 47 -16.23 7.71 -13.05
C ILE A 47 -16.32 7.26 -11.60
N ILE A 48 -15.25 6.69 -11.02
CA ILE A 48 -15.26 6.26 -9.61
C ILE A 48 -15.70 7.38 -8.64
N PRO A 49 -15.31 8.65 -8.80
CA PRO A 49 -15.82 9.75 -7.97
C PRO A 49 -17.33 10.00 -8.04
N LEU A 50 -18.05 9.38 -9.00
CA LEU A 50 -19.52 9.42 -9.08
C LEU A 50 -20.20 8.40 -8.15
N ILE A 51 -19.53 7.30 -7.78
CA ILE A 51 -20.09 6.21 -6.97
C ILE A 51 -20.75 6.74 -5.68
N PRO A 52 -20.12 7.63 -4.88
CA PRO A 52 -20.75 8.18 -3.68
C PRO A 52 -22.11 8.85 -3.92
N TYR A 53 -22.36 9.42 -5.09
CA TYR A 53 -23.68 10.03 -5.39
C TYR A 53 -24.74 8.97 -5.72
N ALA A 54 -24.34 7.83 -6.28
CA ALA A 54 -25.24 6.72 -6.56
C ALA A 54 -25.62 5.96 -5.28
N VAL A 55 -24.64 5.69 -4.40
CA VAL A 55 -24.85 4.84 -3.19
C VAL A 55 -25.11 5.61 -1.89
N SER A 56 -24.87 6.93 -1.81
CA SER A 56 -25.09 7.70 -0.56
C SER A 56 -26.52 7.60 -0.05
N GLY A 57 -26.73 6.92 1.08
CA GLY A 57 -28.03 6.69 1.71
C GLY A 57 -27.84 6.19 3.14
N ASP A 58 -28.53 5.11 3.51
CA ASP A 58 -28.20 4.31 4.69
C ASP A 58 -27.02 3.34 4.43
N SER A 59 -26.63 3.18 3.15
CA SER A 59 -25.51 2.33 2.72
C SER A 59 -24.15 2.93 3.10
N ASP A 60 -23.24 2.06 3.54
CA ASP A 60 -21.83 2.41 3.74
C ASP A 60 -21.15 2.62 2.38
N VAL A 61 -20.82 3.89 2.08
CA VAL A 61 -20.22 4.31 0.81
C VAL A 61 -18.85 3.66 0.58
N ASP A 62 -18.05 3.46 1.63
CA ASP A 62 -16.74 2.82 1.50
C ASP A 62 -16.92 1.34 1.11
N LYS A 63 -17.87 0.65 1.75
CA LYS A 63 -18.18 -0.75 1.46
C LYS A 63 -18.73 -0.93 0.04
N SER A 64 -19.74 -0.15 -0.34
CA SER A 64 -20.33 -0.25 -1.68
C SER A 64 -19.38 0.18 -2.79
N THR A 65 -18.43 1.09 -2.52
CA THR A 65 -17.36 1.40 -3.49
C THR A 65 -16.44 0.20 -3.71
N VAL A 66 -16.07 -0.53 -2.64
CA VAL A 66 -15.29 -1.77 -2.78
C VAL A 66 -16.09 -2.85 -3.50
N GLU A 67 -17.34 -3.10 -3.14
CA GLU A 67 -18.21 -4.12 -3.77
C GLU A 67 -18.37 -3.91 -5.28
N ILE A 68 -18.61 -2.68 -5.74
CA ILE A 68 -18.72 -2.36 -7.17
C ILE A 68 -17.38 -2.67 -7.88
N LEU A 69 -16.24 -2.34 -7.27
CA LEU A 69 -14.93 -2.59 -7.86
C LEU A 69 -14.55 -4.09 -7.85
N GLU A 70 -15.00 -4.86 -6.86
CA GLU A 70 -14.85 -6.33 -6.83
C GLU A 70 -15.65 -7.01 -7.96
N GLN A 71 -16.84 -6.49 -8.28
CA GLN A 71 -17.60 -6.96 -9.44
C GLN A 71 -16.87 -6.68 -10.76
N GLN A 72 -16.30 -5.49 -10.93
CA GLN A 72 -15.51 -5.16 -12.13
C GLN A 72 -14.29 -6.09 -12.30
N LEU A 73 -13.56 -6.39 -11.22
CA LEU A 73 -12.50 -7.40 -11.26
C LEU A 73 -13.03 -8.80 -11.64
N SER A 74 -14.20 -9.17 -11.13
CA SER A 74 -14.80 -10.48 -11.42
C SER A 74 -15.17 -10.62 -12.90
N LEU A 75 -15.60 -9.54 -13.56
CA LEU A 75 -15.87 -9.50 -15.00
C LEU A 75 -14.59 -9.59 -15.86
N GLU A 76 -13.49 -8.98 -15.42
CA GLU A 76 -12.22 -9.04 -16.15
C GLU A 76 -11.50 -10.39 -16.02
N LYS A 77 -11.82 -11.21 -15.01
CA LYS A 77 -11.09 -12.45 -14.66
C LYS A 77 -10.85 -13.41 -15.83
N ASP A 78 -11.89 -13.67 -16.64
CA ASP A 78 -11.85 -14.70 -17.69
C ASP A 78 -11.25 -14.21 -19.03
N GLN A 79 -11.05 -12.89 -19.18
CA GLN A 79 -10.54 -12.26 -20.40
C GLN A 79 -9.18 -11.57 -20.20
N LEU A 80 -8.66 -11.54 -18.97
CA LEU A 80 -7.44 -10.84 -18.60
C LEU A 80 -6.22 -11.34 -19.37
N THR A 81 -5.53 -10.42 -20.03
CA THR A 81 -4.25 -10.66 -20.72
C THR A 81 -3.09 -9.99 -19.98
N ALA A 82 -1.86 -10.16 -20.47
CA ALA A 82 -0.70 -9.42 -19.98
C ALA A 82 -0.58 -8.00 -20.59
N ASP A 83 -1.55 -7.58 -21.40
CA ASP A 83 -1.48 -6.34 -22.18
C ASP A 83 -1.45 -5.09 -21.29
N GLU A 84 -0.80 -4.05 -21.82
CA GLU A 84 -0.50 -2.81 -21.09
C GLU A 84 -1.77 -2.12 -20.53
N GLU A 85 -2.90 -2.27 -21.21
CA GLU A 85 -4.17 -1.62 -20.84
C GLU A 85 -4.94 -2.40 -19.77
N ASP A 86 -5.00 -3.72 -19.86
CA ASP A 86 -5.60 -4.60 -18.85
C ASP A 86 -4.92 -4.38 -17.50
N MET A 87 -3.58 -4.42 -17.48
CA MET A 87 -2.80 -4.20 -16.27
C MET A 87 -3.01 -2.79 -15.69
N LYS A 88 -3.15 -1.75 -16.52
CA LYS A 88 -3.50 -0.40 -16.06
C LYS A 88 -4.91 -0.36 -15.46
N ARG A 89 -5.91 -1.02 -16.05
CA ARG A 89 -7.29 -1.07 -15.52
C ARG A 89 -7.34 -1.69 -14.13
N ILE A 90 -6.76 -2.89 -13.97
CA ILE A 90 -6.64 -3.56 -12.66
C ILE A 90 -5.89 -2.70 -11.64
N TYR A 91 -4.76 -2.09 -12.05
CA TYR A 91 -3.99 -1.19 -11.20
C TYR A 91 -4.82 0.01 -10.72
N VAL A 92 -5.62 0.60 -11.61
CA VAL A 92 -6.50 1.74 -11.30
C VAL A 92 -7.63 1.34 -10.36
N PHE A 93 -8.38 0.26 -10.63
CA PHE A 93 -9.44 -0.21 -9.72
C PHE A 93 -8.90 -0.45 -8.31
N THR A 94 -7.80 -1.19 -8.20
CA THR A 94 -7.16 -1.51 -6.91
C THR A 94 -6.61 -0.26 -6.21
N LYS A 95 -6.15 0.73 -6.96
CA LYS A 95 -5.67 2.03 -6.43
C LYS A 95 -6.82 2.85 -5.86
N PHE A 96 -8.01 2.76 -6.44
CA PHE A 96 -9.22 3.42 -5.96
C PHE A 96 -9.92 2.66 -4.84
N ALA A 97 -9.85 1.32 -4.79
CA ALA A 97 -10.37 0.53 -3.67
C ALA A 97 -9.52 0.69 -2.39
N LYS A 98 -8.19 0.75 -2.53
CA LYS A 98 -7.24 0.76 -1.40
C LYS A 98 -7.54 1.75 -0.26
N PRO A 99 -7.97 3.01 -0.49
CA PRO A 99 -8.29 3.96 0.58
C PRO A 99 -9.48 3.56 1.46
N HIS A 100 -10.38 2.71 0.95
CA HIS A 100 -11.60 2.28 1.64
C HIS A 100 -11.37 1.03 2.52
N PHE A 101 -10.32 0.23 2.24
CA PHE A 101 -9.99 -0.94 3.05
C PHE A 101 -9.67 -0.57 4.51
N ASN A 102 -10.27 -1.31 5.44
CA ASN A 102 -10.11 -1.11 6.88
C ASN A 102 -10.48 -2.41 7.63
N LYS A 103 -10.59 -2.37 8.96
CA LYS A 103 -10.89 -3.58 9.76
C LYS A 103 -12.25 -4.22 9.47
N GLY A 104 -13.21 -3.48 8.91
CA GLY A 104 -14.52 -3.99 8.48
C GLY A 104 -14.67 -4.15 6.97
N ILE A 105 -13.70 -3.70 6.18
CA ILE A 105 -13.72 -3.76 4.71
C ILE A 105 -12.40 -4.43 4.25
N ASN A 106 -12.51 -5.73 4.03
CA ASN A 106 -11.43 -6.65 3.67
C ASN A 106 -10.94 -6.41 2.22
N SER A 107 -9.69 -6.77 1.92
CA SER A 107 -9.12 -6.76 0.57
C SER A 107 -9.04 -8.14 -0.09
N GLY A 108 -9.61 -9.18 0.53
CA GLY A 108 -9.48 -10.58 0.14
C GLY A 108 -9.75 -10.90 -1.33
N VAL A 109 -10.79 -10.31 -1.93
CA VAL A 109 -11.12 -10.51 -3.36
C VAL A 109 -10.02 -9.95 -4.26
N PHE A 110 -9.51 -8.74 -3.96
CA PHE A 110 -8.38 -8.15 -4.70
C PHE A 110 -7.10 -8.97 -4.54
N VAL A 111 -6.79 -9.45 -3.32
CA VAL A 111 -5.61 -10.29 -3.08
C VAL A 111 -5.73 -11.61 -3.86
N SER A 112 -6.90 -12.24 -3.84
CA SER A 112 -7.19 -13.46 -4.59
C SER A 112 -7.08 -13.23 -6.10
N PHE A 113 -7.66 -12.15 -6.64
CA PHE A 113 -7.55 -11.78 -8.05
C PHE A 113 -6.09 -11.61 -8.49
N TYR A 114 -5.28 -10.87 -7.72
CA TYR A 114 -3.86 -10.70 -8.06
C TYR A 114 -3.11 -12.03 -8.01
N ALA A 115 -3.34 -12.85 -6.99
CA ALA A 115 -2.68 -14.14 -6.85
C ALA A 115 -3.11 -15.16 -7.93
N GLN A 116 -4.38 -15.17 -8.32
CA GLN A 116 -4.94 -16.17 -9.24
C GLN A 116 -4.94 -15.77 -10.72
N SER A 117 -4.98 -14.48 -11.04
CA SER A 117 -5.12 -13.99 -12.41
C SER A 117 -3.93 -13.14 -12.87
N VAL A 118 -3.41 -12.25 -12.02
CA VAL A 118 -2.26 -11.38 -12.40
C VAL A 118 -0.92 -12.11 -12.28
N LEU A 119 -0.67 -12.83 -11.19
CA LEU A 119 0.62 -13.48 -10.97
C LEU A 119 0.97 -14.59 -11.97
N PRO A 120 0.04 -15.42 -12.47
CA PRO A 120 0.36 -16.37 -13.54
C PRO A 120 0.87 -15.71 -14.84
N LEU A 121 0.43 -14.47 -15.10
CA LEU A 121 0.84 -13.67 -16.27
C LEU A 121 2.10 -12.81 -16.02
N ILE A 122 2.66 -12.82 -14.80
CA ILE A 122 3.65 -11.81 -14.37
C ILE A 122 4.91 -11.75 -15.22
N LYS A 123 5.28 -12.85 -15.88
CA LYS A 123 6.47 -12.97 -16.74
C LYS A 123 6.32 -12.20 -18.06
N ASP A 124 5.09 -12.11 -18.55
CA ASP A 124 4.75 -11.50 -19.84
C ASP A 124 4.39 -10.00 -19.68
N ILE A 125 4.09 -9.55 -18.45
CA ILE A 125 3.78 -8.15 -18.14
C ILE A 125 5.01 -7.25 -18.36
N GLU A 126 4.76 -6.08 -18.97
CA GLU A 126 5.78 -5.07 -19.25
C GLU A 126 6.64 -4.72 -18.02
N GLY A 127 7.96 -4.81 -18.19
CA GLY A 127 8.94 -4.49 -17.16
C GLY A 127 9.40 -5.68 -16.30
N TYR A 128 8.78 -6.87 -16.42
CA TYR A 128 9.19 -8.07 -15.65
C TYR A 128 10.69 -8.36 -15.77
N SER A 129 11.20 -8.47 -16.99
CA SER A 129 12.61 -8.75 -17.33
C SER A 129 13.62 -7.70 -16.83
N THR A 130 13.16 -6.57 -16.32
CA THR A 130 14.01 -5.54 -15.67
C THR A 130 13.74 -5.40 -14.16
N GLY A 131 12.69 -6.03 -13.64
CA GLY A 131 12.19 -5.81 -12.28
C GLY A 131 11.59 -4.41 -12.07
N THR A 132 11.10 -3.77 -13.14
CA THR A 132 10.53 -2.42 -13.14
C THR A 132 9.17 -2.38 -13.86
N GLY A 133 8.78 -1.25 -14.45
CA GLY A 133 7.53 -1.11 -15.22
C GLY A 133 6.27 -1.52 -14.47
N GLN A 134 5.35 -2.14 -15.20
CA GLN A 134 4.04 -2.55 -14.71
C GLN A 134 4.11 -3.77 -13.80
N ALA A 135 4.94 -4.77 -14.13
CA ALA A 135 5.12 -5.95 -13.28
C ALA A 135 5.52 -5.55 -11.85
N ALA A 136 6.43 -4.58 -11.71
CA ALA A 136 6.81 -4.03 -10.42
C ALA A 136 5.77 -3.09 -9.80
N ALA A 137 4.83 -2.53 -10.55
CA ALA A 137 3.71 -1.77 -10.00
C ALA A 137 2.64 -2.70 -9.41
N MET A 138 2.29 -3.77 -10.14
CA MET A 138 1.31 -4.79 -9.72
C MET A 138 1.75 -5.52 -8.46
N SER A 139 3.00 -6.00 -8.41
CA SER A 139 3.50 -6.74 -7.26
C SER A 139 3.58 -5.88 -5.99
N LYS A 140 3.99 -4.61 -6.11
CA LYS A 140 3.95 -3.63 -5.00
C LYS A 140 2.54 -3.44 -4.47
N GLN A 141 1.57 -3.29 -5.37
CA GLN A 141 0.19 -3.05 -4.99
C GLN A 141 -0.41 -4.23 -4.23
N LEU A 142 -0.14 -5.47 -4.69
CA LEU A 142 -0.45 -6.71 -3.96
C LEU A 142 0.12 -6.69 -2.53
N ALA A 143 1.42 -6.37 -2.40
CA ALA A 143 2.10 -6.28 -1.10
C ALA A 143 1.54 -5.19 -0.17
N GLU A 144 0.81 -4.21 -0.72
CA GLU A 144 0.17 -3.16 0.06
C GLU A 144 -1.27 -3.50 0.46
N ILE A 145 -2.03 -4.19 -0.39
CA ILE A 145 -3.43 -4.55 -0.11
C ILE A 145 -3.54 -5.78 0.80
N VAL A 146 -2.58 -6.71 0.75
CA VAL A 146 -2.54 -7.91 1.62
C VAL A 146 -2.54 -7.55 3.12
N ALA A 147 -2.02 -6.37 3.48
CA ALA A 147 -2.05 -5.87 4.85
C ALA A 147 -3.46 -5.52 5.37
N PHE A 148 -4.47 -5.54 4.50
CA PHE A 148 -5.90 -5.39 4.82
C PHE A 148 -6.67 -6.70 4.63
N CYS A 149 -5.99 -7.79 4.30
CA CYS A 149 -6.59 -9.10 4.15
C CYS A 149 -6.85 -9.71 5.54
N SER A 150 -8.10 -10.12 5.78
CA SER A 150 -8.54 -10.85 6.98
C SER A 150 -9.19 -12.20 6.68
N ASP A 151 -9.63 -12.38 5.44
CA ASP A 151 -10.23 -13.59 4.89
C ASP A 151 -9.89 -13.62 3.39
N LEU A 152 -9.61 -14.79 2.84
CA LEU A 152 -9.06 -14.94 1.49
C LEU A 152 -9.77 -16.07 0.75
N PRO A 153 -10.48 -15.75 -0.35
CA PRO A 153 -11.02 -16.77 -1.24
C PRO A 153 -9.91 -17.68 -1.77
N ASP A 154 -10.05 -18.98 -1.51
CA ASP A 154 -9.14 -20.04 -2.00
C ASP A 154 -7.66 -19.78 -1.62
N PRO A 155 -7.32 -19.89 -0.32
CA PRO A 155 -6.00 -19.52 0.19
C PRO A 155 -4.88 -20.45 -0.28
N GLU A 156 -5.21 -21.70 -0.62
CA GLU A 156 -4.24 -22.71 -1.10
C GLU A 156 -3.69 -22.35 -2.48
N ASN A 157 -4.55 -22.06 -3.45
CA ASN A 157 -4.11 -21.62 -4.78
C ASN A 157 -3.47 -20.23 -4.72
N CYS A 158 -4.00 -19.33 -3.89
CA CYS A 158 -3.39 -18.01 -3.70
C CYS A 158 -1.96 -18.11 -3.13
N PHE A 159 -1.74 -18.95 -2.11
CA PHE A 159 -0.40 -19.22 -1.58
C PHE A 159 0.50 -19.80 -2.66
N THR A 160 0.03 -20.83 -3.37
CA THR A 160 0.81 -21.56 -4.37
C THR A 160 1.31 -20.63 -5.48
N ASN A 161 0.45 -19.75 -5.99
CA ASN A 161 0.83 -18.81 -7.05
C ASN A 161 1.80 -17.71 -6.56
N VAL A 162 1.60 -17.16 -5.35
CA VAL A 162 2.54 -16.20 -4.76
C VAL A 162 3.90 -16.86 -4.46
N PHE A 163 3.88 -18.11 -4.00
CA PHE A 163 5.07 -18.92 -3.74
C PHE A 163 5.84 -19.22 -5.03
N GLN A 164 5.17 -19.68 -6.08
CA GLN A 164 5.81 -19.98 -7.36
C GLN A 164 6.39 -18.72 -8.01
N ALA A 165 5.62 -17.63 -8.07
CA ALA A 165 6.10 -16.36 -8.60
C ALA A 165 7.31 -15.81 -7.81
N LEU A 166 7.40 -16.09 -6.51
CA LEU A 166 8.59 -15.78 -5.73
C LEU A 166 9.76 -16.73 -6.09
N GLN A 167 9.53 -18.05 -6.12
CA GLN A 167 10.57 -19.05 -6.44
C GLN A 167 11.21 -18.79 -7.80
N ASP A 168 10.43 -18.44 -8.83
CA ASP A 168 10.91 -18.12 -10.18
C ASP A 168 11.86 -16.92 -10.23
N LEU A 169 11.82 -16.04 -9.23
CA LEU A 169 12.71 -14.88 -9.10
C LEU A 169 13.97 -15.16 -8.27
N LEU A 170 14.07 -16.32 -7.62
CA LEU A 170 15.19 -16.61 -6.73
C LEU A 170 16.45 -17.04 -7.52
N PRO A 171 17.66 -16.56 -7.14
CA PRO A 171 18.89 -16.72 -7.91
C PRO A 171 19.21 -18.13 -8.43
N GLN A 172 18.88 -19.16 -7.67
CA GLN A 172 19.19 -20.55 -7.99
C GLN A 172 18.16 -21.24 -8.92
N ASN A 173 17.02 -20.59 -9.17
CA ASN A 173 15.96 -21.08 -10.05
C ASN A 173 15.93 -20.31 -11.40
N GLN A 174 16.71 -19.24 -11.54
CA GLN A 174 16.87 -18.53 -12.80
C GLN A 174 17.77 -19.31 -13.75
N GLU A 175 17.23 -19.73 -14.89
CA GLU A 175 18.02 -20.31 -15.99
C GLU A 175 19.02 -19.28 -16.52
N VAL A 176 20.28 -19.69 -16.68
CA VAL A 176 21.34 -18.86 -17.24
C VAL A 176 21.72 -19.46 -18.60
N PRO A 177 21.44 -18.76 -19.73
CA PRO A 177 21.79 -19.26 -21.06
C PRO A 177 23.28 -19.57 -21.19
N GLU A 178 23.61 -20.74 -21.75
CA GLU A 178 24.98 -21.28 -21.78
C GLU A 178 25.96 -20.44 -22.63
N GLU A 179 25.46 -19.69 -23.62
CA GLU A 179 26.29 -18.99 -24.62
C GLU A 179 26.96 -17.69 -24.12
N ASP A 180 26.65 -17.24 -22.90
CA ASP A 180 27.02 -15.89 -22.41
C ASP A 180 27.84 -15.94 -21.10
N GLU A 181 28.93 -16.73 -21.10
CA GLU A 181 29.88 -16.91 -19.97
C GLU A 181 30.28 -15.59 -19.28
N GLU A 182 30.54 -14.51 -20.02
CA GLU A 182 30.86 -13.18 -19.45
C GLU A 182 29.64 -12.41 -18.93
N LYS A 183 28.43 -12.72 -19.41
CA LYS A 183 27.16 -12.17 -18.92
C LYS A 183 26.42 -13.10 -17.95
N LYS A 184 27.10 -14.08 -17.34
CA LYS A 184 26.62 -14.92 -16.21
C LYS A 184 26.28 -14.08 -14.95
N ARG A 185 25.28 -13.21 -15.06
CA ARG A 185 24.73 -12.39 -13.98
C ARG A 185 23.23 -12.63 -13.92
N VAL A 186 22.86 -13.56 -13.04
CA VAL A 186 21.54 -13.67 -12.43
C VAL A 186 20.97 -12.27 -12.21
N GLN A 187 19.89 -11.93 -12.92
CA GLN A 187 19.26 -10.62 -12.81
C GLN A 187 18.29 -10.63 -11.64
N ILE A 188 18.77 -10.13 -10.50
CA ILE A 188 17.99 -10.09 -9.27
C ILE A 188 17.01 -8.90 -9.32
N HIS A 189 15.74 -9.18 -9.56
CA HIS A 189 14.66 -8.20 -9.55
C HIS A 189 14.23 -7.87 -8.11
N PHE A 190 15.12 -7.19 -7.36
CA PHE A 190 14.95 -6.89 -5.93
C PHE A 190 13.56 -6.35 -5.57
N THR A 191 13.00 -5.45 -6.38
CA THR A 191 11.66 -4.87 -6.17
C THR A 191 10.56 -5.92 -6.14
N LEU A 192 10.57 -6.85 -7.10
CA LEU A 192 9.60 -7.95 -7.20
C LEU A 192 9.76 -8.89 -5.99
N ILE A 193 11.01 -9.24 -5.67
CA ILE A 193 11.36 -10.11 -4.53
C ILE A 193 10.92 -9.50 -3.20
N GLU A 194 11.17 -8.21 -2.96
CA GLU A 194 10.70 -7.50 -1.74
C GLU A 194 9.18 -7.55 -1.63
N SER A 195 8.47 -7.27 -2.72
CA SER A 195 7.02 -7.26 -2.72
C SER A 195 6.42 -8.65 -2.48
N LEU A 196 6.85 -9.68 -3.23
CA LEU A 196 6.32 -11.03 -3.07
C LEU A 196 6.71 -11.68 -1.73
N LEU A 197 7.92 -11.41 -1.21
CA LEU A 197 8.29 -11.83 0.16
C LEU A 197 7.39 -11.20 1.23
N ALA A 198 7.05 -9.92 1.09
CA ALA A 198 6.16 -9.24 2.02
C ALA A 198 4.73 -9.80 1.91
N THR A 199 4.22 -10.01 0.68
CA THR A 199 2.91 -10.65 0.44
C THR A 199 2.83 -12.01 1.10
N LEU A 200 3.78 -12.90 0.78
CA LEU A 200 3.80 -14.27 1.30
C LEU A 200 3.87 -14.30 2.83
N LEU A 201 4.67 -13.42 3.44
CA LEU A 201 4.80 -13.32 4.89
C LEU A 201 3.52 -12.81 5.57
N GLU A 202 2.86 -11.78 5.03
CA GLU A 202 1.57 -11.30 5.55
C GLU A 202 0.46 -12.36 5.39
N MET A 203 0.44 -13.10 4.27
CA MET A 203 -0.49 -14.22 4.09
C MET A 203 -0.31 -15.30 5.16
N ILE A 204 0.91 -15.80 5.36
CA ILE A 204 1.22 -16.85 6.36
C ILE A 204 0.89 -16.39 7.77
N THR A 205 1.15 -15.12 8.10
CA THR A 205 1.06 -14.62 9.48
C THR A 205 -0.32 -14.11 9.89
N ARG A 206 -1.26 -13.96 8.94
CA ARG A 206 -2.56 -13.30 9.21
C ARG A 206 -3.76 -13.93 8.52
N VAL A 207 -3.57 -14.60 7.39
CA VAL A 207 -4.65 -14.98 6.47
C VAL A 207 -4.79 -16.50 6.38
N ILE A 208 -3.67 -17.22 6.36
CA ILE A 208 -3.65 -18.67 6.24
C ILE A 208 -4.06 -19.30 7.59
N PRO A 209 -5.12 -20.14 7.64
CA PRO A 209 -5.69 -20.63 8.90
C PRO A 209 -4.88 -21.77 9.55
N SER A 210 -4.08 -22.50 8.78
CA SER A 210 -3.21 -23.57 9.28
C SER A 210 -1.83 -23.46 8.65
N TYR A 211 -0.83 -23.15 9.47
CA TYR A 211 0.57 -23.05 9.06
C TYR A 211 1.16 -24.42 8.67
N ASP A 212 0.79 -25.47 9.40
CA ASP A 212 1.40 -26.80 9.29
C ASP A 212 1.24 -27.41 7.89
N SER A 213 0.13 -27.08 7.19
CA SER A 213 -0.14 -27.51 5.82
C SER A 213 0.90 -27.03 4.80
N TYR A 214 1.65 -25.97 5.11
CA TYR A 214 2.61 -25.33 4.20
C TYR A 214 4.07 -25.49 4.64
N GLU A 215 4.34 -26.14 5.78
CA GLU A 215 5.69 -26.17 6.38
C GLU A 215 6.73 -26.84 5.46
N ALA A 216 6.33 -27.83 4.66
CA ALA A 216 7.20 -28.45 3.65
C ALA A 216 7.68 -27.45 2.59
N SER A 217 6.76 -26.69 1.99
CA SER A 217 7.08 -25.63 1.02
C SER A 217 7.91 -24.51 1.67
N LEU A 218 7.66 -24.21 2.94
CA LEU A 218 8.41 -23.20 3.68
C LEU A 218 9.84 -23.65 4.04
N GLU A 219 10.10 -24.94 4.29
CA GLU A 219 11.47 -25.46 4.43
C GLU A 219 12.28 -25.40 3.12
N GLU A 220 11.64 -25.70 1.99
CA GLU A 220 12.24 -25.49 0.67
C GLU A 220 12.59 -24.00 0.47
N LEU A 221 11.62 -23.11 0.70
CA LEU A 221 11.84 -21.67 0.61
C LEU A 221 12.95 -21.20 1.57
N ARG A 222 13.01 -21.67 2.82
CA ARG A 222 14.10 -21.34 3.75
C ARG A 222 15.46 -21.70 3.17
N THR A 223 15.58 -22.81 2.45
CA THR A 223 16.83 -23.19 1.78
C THR A 223 17.19 -22.19 0.68
N SER A 224 16.24 -21.85 -0.19
CA SER A 224 16.40 -20.81 -1.22
C SER A 224 16.75 -19.42 -0.62
N LEU A 225 16.11 -19.02 0.49
CA LEU A 225 16.36 -17.74 1.15
C LEU A 225 17.74 -17.65 1.82
N LYS A 226 18.34 -18.78 2.26
CA LYS A 226 19.74 -18.79 2.77
C LYS A 226 20.73 -18.38 1.66
N LEU A 227 20.47 -18.77 0.41
CA LEU A 227 21.27 -18.34 -0.74
C LEU A 227 21.00 -16.87 -1.08
N LEU A 228 19.72 -16.47 -1.17
CA LEU A 228 19.32 -15.08 -1.43
C LEU A 228 20.01 -14.10 -0.44
N VAL A 229 20.00 -14.40 0.86
CA VAL A 229 20.64 -13.55 1.88
C VAL A 229 22.15 -13.32 1.62
N ARG A 230 22.87 -14.34 1.11
CA ARG A 230 24.29 -14.20 0.72
C ARG A 230 24.45 -13.32 -0.52
N PHE A 231 23.60 -13.52 -1.53
CA PHE A 231 23.61 -12.71 -2.76
C PHE A 231 23.31 -11.23 -2.48
N VAL A 232 22.25 -10.93 -1.73
CA VAL A 232 21.86 -9.54 -1.46
C VAL A 232 22.88 -8.81 -0.59
N GLU A 233 23.58 -9.50 0.32
CA GLU A 233 24.67 -8.91 1.12
C GLU A 233 25.89 -8.53 0.25
N SER A 234 26.23 -9.37 -0.75
CA SER A 234 27.28 -9.05 -1.72
C SER A 234 26.90 -7.83 -2.58
N TYR A 235 25.67 -7.81 -3.11
CA TYR A 235 25.14 -6.67 -3.86
C TYR A 235 25.07 -5.38 -3.03
N ARG A 236 24.74 -5.48 -1.73
CA ARG A 236 24.70 -4.34 -0.80
C ARG A 236 26.02 -3.60 -0.72
N LYS A 237 27.13 -4.33 -0.59
CA LYS A 237 28.49 -3.76 -0.53
C LYS A 237 28.83 -3.05 -1.84
N ARG A 238 28.63 -3.73 -2.96
CA ARG A 238 28.85 -3.16 -4.30
C ARG A 238 28.06 -1.87 -4.53
N ILE A 239 26.77 -1.83 -4.18
CA ILE A 239 25.93 -0.63 -4.30
C ILE A 239 26.40 0.47 -3.33
N ALA A 240 26.81 0.12 -2.12
CA ALA A 240 27.34 1.07 -1.14
C ALA A 240 28.64 1.74 -1.61
N GLU A 241 29.46 1.06 -2.41
CA GLU A 241 30.71 1.56 -2.99
C GLU A 241 30.51 2.42 -4.26
N LEU A 242 29.39 2.30 -4.98
CA LEU A 242 29.12 3.12 -6.17
C LEU A 242 29.15 4.63 -5.88
N ASP A 243 29.81 5.41 -6.73
CA ASP A 243 29.85 6.85 -6.60
C ASP A 243 28.57 7.54 -7.15
N LYS A 244 28.51 8.86 -7.01
CA LYS A 244 27.37 9.66 -7.50
C LYS A 244 27.36 9.79 -9.04
N ALA A 245 28.49 9.58 -9.71
CA ALA A 245 28.55 9.59 -11.18
C ALA A 245 27.90 8.32 -11.76
N THR A 246 28.03 7.19 -11.06
CA THR A 246 27.47 5.90 -11.49
C THR A 246 26.00 5.71 -11.11
N MET A 247 25.54 6.27 -9.99
CA MET A 247 24.17 6.06 -9.50
C MET A 247 23.61 7.29 -8.80
N ASP A 248 22.37 7.67 -9.13
CA ASP A 248 21.65 8.72 -8.41
C ASP A 248 21.52 8.38 -6.91
N ARG A 249 21.62 9.40 -6.06
CA ARG A 249 21.63 9.25 -4.59
C ARG A 249 20.30 8.72 -4.06
N ASN A 250 19.17 9.13 -4.63
CA ASN A 250 17.86 8.68 -4.19
C ASN A 250 17.63 7.23 -4.64
N LEU A 251 17.97 6.91 -5.89
CA LEU A 251 17.91 5.54 -6.41
C LEU A 251 18.80 4.59 -5.57
N LYS A 252 20.05 4.98 -5.30
CA LYS A 252 20.96 4.25 -4.41
C LYS A 252 20.36 4.02 -3.01
N SER A 253 19.72 5.04 -2.43
CA SER A 253 19.04 4.90 -1.13
C SER A 253 17.84 3.96 -1.17
N ILE A 254 17.09 3.91 -2.28
CA ILE A 254 15.96 3.00 -2.47
C ILE A 254 16.46 1.56 -2.59
N CYS A 255 17.48 1.31 -3.43
CA CYS A 255 18.05 -0.03 -3.61
C CYS A 255 18.65 -0.59 -2.32
N LEU A 256 19.39 0.22 -1.55
CA LEU A 256 19.91 -0.22 -0.25
C LEU A 256 18.80 -0.54 0.76
N ARG A 257 17.69 0.23 0.77
CA ARG A 257 16.52 -0.08 1.60
C ARG A 257 15.82 -1.36 1.17
N CYS A 258 15.63 -1.56 -0.13
CA CYS A 258 15.05 -2.77 -0.69
C CYS A 258 15.83 -4.01 -0.24
N ILE A 259 17.16 -3.97 -0.32
CA ILE A 259 18.04 -5.04 0.18
C ILE A 259 17.91 -5.25 1.69
N ASP A 260 17.92 -4.19 2.50
CA ASP A 260 17.79 -4.29 3.96
C ASP A 260 16.38 -4.76 4.40
N ASN A 261 15.34 -4.47 3.61
CA ASN A 261 13.99 -5.00 3.78
C ASN A 261 13.93 -6.49 3.42
N ILE A 262 14.46 -6.92 2.28
CA ILE A 262 14.56 -8.34 1.87
C ILE A 262 15.26 -9.15 2.97
N LYS A 263 16.42 -8.69 3.47
CA LYS A 263 17.13 -9.34 4.59
C LYS A 263 16.30 -9.41 5.88
N THR A 264 15.38 -8.46 6.09
CA THR A 264 14.51 -8.42 7.27
C THR A 264 13.31 -9.35 7.13
N LEU A 265 12.73 -9.44 5.93
CA LEU A 265 11.69 -10.40 5.56
C LEU A 265 12.23 -11.83 5.65
N CYS A 266 13.36 -12.15 5.00
CA CYS A 266 13.98 -13.48 5.05
C CYS A 266 14.23 -13.96 6.49
N ARG A 267 14.61 -13.05 7.41
CA ARG A 267 14.83 -13.39 8.82
C ARG A 267 13.56 -13.86 9.54
N GLN A 268 12.38 -13.41 9.13
CA GLN A 268 11.13 -13.88 9.74
C GLN A 268 10.75 -15.29 9.29
N PHE A 269 11.05 -15.65 8.04
CA PHE A 269 10.82 -17.01 7.55
C PHE A 269 11.67 -18.06 8.28
N PHE A 270 12.81 -17.71 8.87
CA PHE A 270 13.62 -18.61 9.71
C PHE A 270 13.10 -18.81 11.14
N VAL A 271 12.01 -18.16 11.51
CA VAL A 271 11.27 -18.47 12.74
C VAL A 271 10.15 -19.46 12.37
N SER A 272 9.92 -20.47 13.21
CA SER A 272 8.77 -21.37 13.09
C SER A 272 7.83 -21.17 14.30
N PRO A 273 6.57 -20.76 14.10
CA PRO A 273 6.02 -20.21 12.86
C PRO A 273 6.63 -18.82 12.53
N PRO A 274 6.63 -18.39 11.25
CA PRO A 274 7.04 -17.07 10.83
C PRO A 274 6.25 -15.96 11.53
N LYS A 275 6.83 -14.76 11.58
CA LYS A 275 6.26 -13.58 12.26
C LYS A 275 6.17 -12.40 11.29
N SER A 276 5.19 -11.53 11.47
CA SER A 276 5.05 -10.35 10.61
C SER A 276 6.27 -9.42 10.75
N ALA A 277 6.67 -8.81 9.63
CA ALA A 277 7.83 -7.92 9.59
C ALA A 277 7.38 -6.46 9.61
N ASN A 278 7.77 -5.71 10.65
CA ASN A 278 7.56 -4.26 10.66
C ASN A 278 8.62 -3.56 9.77
N ILE A 279 8.33 -3.49 8.48
CA ILE A 279 9.14 -2.80 7.47
C ILE A 279 8.39 -1.60 6.87
N VAL A 280 9.15 -0.64 6.33
CA VAL A 280 8.63 0.39 5.42
C VAL A 280 9.16 0.04 4.03
N HIS A 281 8.28 -0.39 3.12
CA HIS A 281 8.66 -0.83 1.78
C HIS A 281 9.53 0.20 1.04
N SER A 282 10.44 -0.28 0.20
CA SER A 282 11.47 0.56 -0.44
C SER A 282 10.92 1.71 -1.28
N TRP A 283 9.74 1.50 -1.89
CA TRP A 283 9.06 2.46 -2.74
C TRP A 283 8.34 3.59 -1.98
N TYR A 284 8.22 3.52 -0.65
CA TYR A 284 7.72 4.64 0.15
C TYR A 284 8.80 5.70 0.41
N GLN A 285 8.57 6.91 -0.09
CA GLN A 285 9.49 8.04 0.10
C GLN A 285 9.60 8.45 1.57
N THR A 286 10.84 8.51 2.06
CA THR A 286 11.17 8.74 3.49
C THR A 286 10.79 10.14 4.00
N GLU A 287 10.66 11.12 3.12
CA GLU A 287 10.38 12.52 3.51
C GLU A 287 8.99 12.67 4.17
N VAL A 288 8.02 11.87 3.75
CA VAL A 288 6.68 11.82 4.36
C VAL A 288 6.72 11.14 5.73
N VAL A 289 7.55 10.10 5.89
CA VAL A 289 7.69 9.35 7.16
C VAL A 289 8.33 10.22 8.26
N ALA A 290 9.31 11.05 7.90
CA ALA A 290 9.93 12.00 8.83
C ALA A 290 8.94 13.09 9.32
N LYS A 291 7.97 13.49 8.48
CA LYS A 291 6.86 14.35 8.91
C LYS A 291 5.83 13.59 9.76
N ARG A 292 5.38 12.39 9.35
CA ARG A 292 4.40 11.59 10.11
C ARG A 292 4.88 11.24 11.52
N ARG A 293 6.18 10.95 11.71
CA ARG A 293 6.79 10.73 13.05
C ARG A 293 6.87 11.99 13.92
N ARG A 294 6.69 13.20 13.36
CA ARG A 294 6.62 14.48 14.09
C ARG A 294 5.19 14.93 14.38
N THR A 295 4.18 14.37 13.70
CA THR A 295 2.77 14.74 13.87
C THR A 295 1.97 13.74 14.72
N SER A 296 2.58 12.64 15.19
CA SER A 296 1.95 11.65 16.07
C SER A 296 2.25 11.87 17.56
N SER A 297 2.65 13.09 17.96
CA SER A 297 2.74 13.52 19.36
C SER A 297 1.76 14.65 19.60
N THR A 298 0.52 14.31 19.95
CA THR A 298 -0.47 15.29 20.40
C THR A 298 0.05 15.96 21.68
N SER A 299 0.36 17.25 21.59
CA SER A 299 0.42 18.13 22.75
C SER A 299 -0.36 19.38 22.43
N LEU A 300 -1.30 19.70 23.31
CA LEU A 300 -2.11 20.92 23.28
C LEU A 300 -1.20 22.14 23.49
N PRO A 301 -1.61 23.36 23.04
CA PRO A 301 -0.83 24.56 23.29
C PRO A 301 -0.62 24.77 24.80
N PRO A 302 0.58 25.17 25.24
CA PRO A 302 0.90 25.22 26.67
C PRO A 302 0.17 26.37 27.36
N VAL A 303 -0.57 26.02 28.42
CA VAL A 303 -0.99 26.99 29.45
C VAL A 303 0.21 27.29 30.32
N GLU A 304 0.59 28.55 30.45
CA GLU A 304 1.66 28.97 31.36
C GLU A 304 1.24 28.73 32.82
N GLN A 305 1.88 27.76 33.47
CA GLN A 305 1.82 27.61 34.93
C GLN A 305 3.23 27.64 35.51
N HIS A 306 3.42 28.57 36.45
CA HIS A 306 4.71 28.90 37.04
C HIS A 306 5.28 27.73 37.84
N LYS A 307 6.57 27.45 37.67
CA LYS A 307 7.35 26.61 38.59
C LYS A 307 7.30 27.20 40.00
N LYS A 308 6.89 26.41 40.98
CA LYS A 308 7.28 26.60 42.38
C LYS A 308 8.23 25.49 42.77
N VAL A 309 9.36 25.88 43.34
CA VAL A 309 10.38 25.01 43.94
C VAL A 309 10.19 25.06 45.45
N ASP A 310 10.25 23.91 46.11
CA ASP A 310 10.22 23.82 47.57
C ASP A 310 11.45 24.49 48.19
N HIS A 311 11.24 25.29 49.23
CA HIS A 311 12.28 25.59 50.21
C HIS A 311 11.73 25.60 51.63
N HIS A 312 12.50 24.98 52.53
CA HIS A 312 12.10 24.66 53.88
C HIS A 312 12.29 25.86 54.84
N LYS A 313 11.26 26.14 55.65
CA LYS A 313 11.27 26.80 56.98
C LYS A 313 12.42 27.80 57.29
N GLN A 314 12.07 29.07 57.50
CA GLN A 314 12.40 29.78 58.77
C GLN A 314 11.51 31.01 59.06
N ARG A 315 10.86 30.95 60.23
CA ARG A 315 10.39 32.03 61.15
C ARG A 315 10.05 33.44 60.61
N GLY A 316 8.80 33.86 60.86
CA GLY A 316 8.55 35.13 61.57
C GLY A 316 7.52 36.12 61.00
N ILE A 317 6.58 36.52 61.88
CA ILE A 317 5.79 37.78 61.87
C ILE A 317 4.63 37.88 60.86
N GLN A 318 3.42 38.04 61.40
CA GLN A 318 2.21 38.47 60.69
C GLN A 318 2.27 39.97 60.38
N GLN A 319 1.95 40.40 59.15
CA GLN A 319 1.29 41.70 58.91
C GLN A 319 0.29 41.60 57.74
N ILE A 320 -0.90 42.13 57.97
CA ILE A 320 -1.98 42.29 56.98
C ILE A 320 -1.85 43.72 56.42
N TYR A 321 -1.83 43.90 55.09
CA TYR A 321 -2.12 45.22 54.52
C TYR A 321 -2.76 45.20 53.11
N THR A 322 -3.44 46.30 52.84
CA THR A 322 -4.46 46.63 51.83
C THR A 322 -3.89 46.93 50.43
N PRO A 323 -4.61 46.66 49.33
CA PRO A 323 -4.17 47.06 47.98
C PRO A 323 -4.25 48.59 47.76
N PRO A 324 -3.29 49.21 47.06
CA PRO A 324 -3.38 50.60 46.63
C PRO A 324 -4.26 50.73 45.38
N GLY A 325 -5.25 51.62 45.45
CA GLY A 325 -6.21 51.84 44.35
C GLY A 325 -5.82 52.96 43.38
N GLY A 326 -6.28 52.80 42.14
CA GLY A 326 -6.61 53.89 41.22
C GLY A 326 -5.50 54.40 40.30
N LYS A 327 -5.82 54.49 38.99
CA LYS A 327 -5.94 55.77 38.23
C LYS A 327 -6.26 55.52 36.74
N TYR A 328 -7.44 56.00 36.29
CA TYR A 328 -7.90 56.33 34.90
C TYR A 328 -7.76 55.24 33.80
N SER A 329 -8.77 54.77 33.05
CA SER A 329 -10.00 55.34 32.40
C SER A 329 -9.78 55.91 30.97
N ARG A 330 -10.74 55.61 30.06
CA ARG A 330 -10.95 56.06 28.66
C ARG A 330 -10.16 55.31 27.55
N SER A 331 -10.70 55.03 26.36
CA SER A 331 -12.08 55.11 25.82
C SER A 331 -12.24 54.28 24.53
N PHE A 332 -13.49 53.90 24.19
CA PHE A 332 -13.89 53.26 22.92
C PHE A 332 -13.65 54.13 21.67
N LYS A 333 -13.52 53.49 20.50
CA LYS A 333 -14.32 53.82 19.31
C LYS A 333 -14.46 52.65 18.32
N ARG A 334 -15.68 52.42 17.85
CA ARG A 334 -16.02 51.65 16.63
C ARG A 334 -16.12 52.63 15.45
N PHE A 335 -15.92 52.13 14.24
CA PHE A 335 -16.89 52.26 13.14
C PHE A 335 -17.07 50.87 12.52
#